data_AF-A0ABD2TCB4-F1
#
_entry.id   AF-A0ABD2TCB4-F1
#
_cell.length_a   1.000
_cell.length_b   1.000
_cell.length_c   1.000
_cell.angle_alpha   90.00
_cell.angle_beta   90.00
_cell.angle_gamma   90.00
#
_symmetry.space_group_name_H-M   'P 1'
#
loop_
_entity.id
_entity.type
_entity.pdbx_description
1 polymer ?
#
loop_
_entity_poly.entity_id
_entity_poly.type
_entity_poly.pdbx_seq_one_letter_code
_entity_poly.pdbx_strand_id
1 'polypeptide(L)'
;MSEKGWSSLEAETHYNNMTDLKDLYTSGVSSMTIDEIVDTILGTKSGYIKGLGYGPKPNTTRSTQRRTAELEDSLKKAKQEAVSAQLELQNRLNATETVVDNQESQIEDQQSQIQDQQSQIQSLNSQLNTIVARQEEMLRKMQLLSRSSPPSKD
;
A
#
# COMPACT_ATOMS: atom_id res chain seq x y z
N MET A 1 -7.52 -47.88 -21.65
CA MET A 1 -6.06 -48.12 -21.56
C MET A 1 -5.75 -49.33 -22.42
N SER A 2 -4.66 -49.32 -23.19
CA SER A 2 -4.27 -50.50 -23.98
C SER A 2 -3.79 -51.62 -23.06
N GLU A 3 -3.97 -52.87 -23.48
CA GLU A 3 -3.68 -54.05 -22.64
C GLU A 3 -2.18 -54.34 -22.46
N LYS A 4 -1.30 -53.63 -23.19
CA LYS A 4 0.16 -53.87 -23.22
C LYS A 4 1.01 -52.76 -22.59
N GLY A 5 0.40 -51.85 -21.82
CA GLY A 5 1.13 -50.77 -21.16
C GLY A 5 1.46 -49.56 -22.05
N TRP A 6 0.85 -49.46 -23.24
CA TRP A 6 0.94 -48.24 -24.05
C TRP A 6 0.04 -47.13 -23.49
N SER A 7 0.53 -45.90 -23.56
CA SER A 7 -0.16 -44.69 -23.09
C SER A 7 -1.48 -44.41 -23.81
N SER A 8 -1.61 -44.84 -25.07
CA SER A 8 -2.85 -44.80 -25.84
C SER A 8 -2.86 -45.91 -26.91
N LEU A 9 -4.06 -46.26 -27.41
CA LEU A 9 -4.20 -47.18 -28.55
C LEU A 9 -3.58 -46.61 -29.83
N GLU A 10 -3.62 -45.28 -29.96
CA GLU A 10 -2.98 -44.56 -31.05
C GLU A 10 -1.45 -44.72 -31.00
N ALA A 11 -0.84 -44.66 -29.82
CA ALA A 11 0.60 -44.87 -29.65
C ALA A 11 1.03 -46.31 -30.03
N GLU A 12 0.24 -47.31 -29.66
CA GLU A 12 0.48 -48.71 -30.07
C GLU A 12 0.40 -48.85 -31.60
N THR A 13 -0.62 -48.26 -32.22
CA THR A 13 -0.80 -48.30 -33.69
C THR A 13 0.35 -47.61 -34.42
N HIS A 14 0.75 -46.41 -33.99
CA HIS A 14 1.86 -45.68 -34.59
C HIS A 14 3.18 -46.44 -34.48
N TYR A 15 3.45 -47.04 -33.32
CA TYR A 15 4.66 -47.85 -33.13
C TYR A 15 4.72 -49.07 -34.06
N ASN A 16 3.61 -49.79 -34.19
CA ASN A 16 3.53 -50.95 -35.07
C ASN A 16 3.71 -50.54 -36.54
N ASN A 17 3.00 -49.50 -36.99
CA ASN A 17 3.15 -48.96 -38.35
C ASN A 17 4.59 -48.51 -38.65
N MET A 18 5.26 -47.90 -37.67
CA MET A 18 6.65 -47.46 -37.79
C MET A 18 7.61 -48.63 -37.95
N THR A 19 7.34 -49.72 -37.23
CA THR A 19 8.15 -50.94 -37.28
C THR A 19 8.00 -51.62 -38.64
N ASP A 20 6.76 -51.76 -39.13
CA ASP A 20 6.49 -52.38 -40.43
C ASP A 20 7.12 -51.60 -41.59
N LEU A 21 6.98 -50.27 -41.61
CA LEU A 21 7.60 -49.42 -42.64
C LEU A 21 9.13 -49.41 -42.55
N LYS A 22 9.68 -49.43 -41.33
CA LYS A 22 11.12 -49.50 -41.13
C LYS A 22 11.68 -50.83 -41.64
N ASP A 23 11.00 -51.94 -41.39
CA ASP A 23 11.42 -53.27 -41.86
C ASP A 23 11.44 -53.33 -43.40
N LEU A 24 10.42 -52.76 -44.06
CA LEU A 24 10.38 -52.61 -45.52
C LEU A 24 11.51 -51.73 -46.06
N TYR A 25 11.89 -50.68 -45.33
CA TYR A 25 13.03 -49.82 -45.67
C TYR A 25 14.37 -50.56 -45.56
N THR A 26 14.61 -51.26 -44.46
CA THR A 26 15.83 -52.06 -44.30
C THR A 26 15.91 -53.23 -45.27
N SER A 27 14.77 -53.78 -45.69
CA SER A 27 14.72 -54.80 -46.74
C SER A 27 14.93 -54.24 -48.15
N GLY A 28 15.09 -52.92 -48.31
CA GLY A 28 15.28 -52.25 -49.59
C GLY A 28 14.03 -52.21 -50.47
N VAL A 29 12.87 -52.56 -49.90
CA VAL A 29 11.59 -52.64 -50.62
C VAL A 29 10.92 -51.27 -50.70
N SER A 30 11.08 -50.44 -49.67
CA SER A 30 10.55 -49.07 -49.67
C SER A 30 11.62 -48.04 -49.98
N SER A 31 11.29 -47.06 -50.82
CA SER A 31 12.17 -45.92 -51.14
C SER A 31 12.08 -44.75 -50.15
N MET A 32 11.16 -44.81 -49.19
CA MET A 32 10.99 -43.76 -48.17
C MET A 32 12.18 -43.77 -47.20
N THR A 33 12.71 -42.60 -46.89
CA THR A 33 13.73 -42.41 -45.85
C THR A 33 13.14 -42.55 -44.45
N ILE A 34 14.00 -42.77 -43.45
CA ILE A 34 13.57 -42.88 -42.05
C ILE A 34 12.80 -41.63 -41.62
N ASP A 35 13.26 -40.44 -42.01
CA ASP A 35 12.61 -39.18 -41.66
C ASP A 35 11.23 -39.05 -42.30
N GLU A 36 11.06 -39.46 -43.56
CA GLU A 36 9.76 -39.47 -44.25
C GLU A 36 8.79 -40.49 -43.62
N ILE A 37 9.28 -41.63 -43.13
CA ILE A 37 8.48 -42.61 -42.40
C ILE A 37 7.98 -42.00 -41.08
N VAL A 38 8.87 -41.33 -40.34
CA VAL A 38 8.54 -40.62 -39.10
C VAL A 38 7.48 -39.56 -39.37
N ASP A 39 7.67 -38.73 -40.38
CA ASP A 39 6.76 -37.65 -40.76
C ASP A 39 5.39 -38.18 -41.24
N THR A 40 5.36 -39.34 -41.90
CA THR A 40 4.11 -39.96 -42.37
C THR A 40 3.27 -40.48 -41.22
N ILE A 41 3.91 -41.06 -40.19
CA ILE A 41 3.21 -41.68 -39.06
C ILE A 41 2.87 -40.65 -37.98
N LEU A 42 3.85 -39.83 -37.59
CA LEU A 42 3.73 -38.88 -36.49
C LEU A 42 3.33 -37.47 -36.96
N GLY A 43 3.31 -37.24 -38.28
CA GLY A 43 3.11 -35.92 -38.86
C GLY A 43 4.41 -35.11 -38.91
N THR A 44 4.46 -34.14 -39.81
CA THR A 44 5.51 -33.12 -39.79
C THR A 44 5.26 -32.16 -38.62
N LYS A 45 6.27 -31.96 -37.78
CA LYS A 45 6.17 -30.96 -36.70
C LYS A 45 6.11 -29.56 -37.31
N SER A 46 4.93 -28.95 -37.33
CA SER A 46 4.75 -27.57 -37.76
C SER A 46 5.41 -26.60 -36.77
N GLY A 47 6.54 -26.00 -37.16
CA GLY A 47 7.11 -24.83 -36.48
C GLY A 47 8.64 -24.83 -36.35
N TYR A 48 9.21 -23.62 -36.24
CA TYR A 48 10.64 -23.41 -36.08
C TYR A 48 11.14 -23.83 -34.69
N ILE A 49 12.05 -24.79 -34.67
CA ILE A 49 12.78 -25.20 -33.47
C ILE A 49 14.17 -24.59 -33.52
N LYS A 50 14.53 -23.78 -32.52
CA LYS A 50 15.83 -23.09 -32.51
C LYS A 50 16.98 -24.11 -32.47
N GLY A 51 17.79 -24.14 -33.53
CA GLY A 51 18.94 -25.05 -33.66
C GLY A 51 18.59 -26.47 -34.14
N LEU A 52 17.32 -26.76 -34.41
CA LEU A 52 16.81 -28.09 -34.81
C LEU A 52 15.69 -28.03 -35.88
N GLY A 53 15.44 -26.86 -36.49
CA GLY A 53 14.11 -26.53 -37.01
C GLY A 53 13.93 -26.51 -38.53
N TYR A 54 12.85 -27.18 -38.95
CA TYR A 54 12.01 -26.89 -40.13
C TYR A 54 11.13 -25.64 -39.90
N GLY A 55 10.66 -24.99 -40.98
CA GLY A 55 9.74 -23.84 -40.96
C GLY A 55 10.39 -22.45 -40.78
N PRO A 56 9.69 -21.34 -41.13
CA PRO A 56 10.27 -19.99 -41.08
C PRO A 56 10.63 -19.55 -39.66
N LYS A 57 11.86 -19.07 -39.46
CA LYS A 57 12.33 -18.51 -38.18
C LYS A 57 11.46 -17.30 -37.77
N PRO A 58 10.82 -17.31 -36.60
CA PRO A 58 10.07 -16.18 -36.10
C PRO A 58 11.00 -14.97 -35.98
N ASN A 59 10.57 -13.81 -36.48
CA ASN A 59 11.32 -12.58 -36.37
C ASN A 59 11.23 -12.05 -34.93
N THR A 60 12.14 -12.53 -34.08
CA THR A 60 12.24 -12.16 -32.66
C THR A 60 12.62 -10.70 -32.47
N THR A 61 13.32 -10.08 -33.43
CA THR A 61 13.84 -8.71 -33.30
C THR A 61 12.73 -7.66 -33.21
N ARG A 62 11.70 -7.76 -34.07
CA ARG A 62 10.58 -6.82 -34.09
C ARG A 62 9.70 -6.92 -32.84
N SER A 63 9.50 -8.13 -32.31
CA SER A 63 8.72 -8.33 -31.09
C SER A 63 9.42 -7.78 -29.86
N THR A 64 10.75 -7.90 -29.77
CA THR A 64 11.52 -7.34 -28.67
C THR A 64 11.51 -5.82 -28.71
N GLN A 65 11.71 -5.20 -29.88
CA GLN A 65 11.70 -3.74 -30.04
C GLN A 65 10.37 -3.09 -29.64
N ARG A 66 9.23 -3.73 -29.95
CA ARG A 66 7.91 -3.24 -29.52
C ARG A 66 7.76 -3.30 -28.00
N ARG A 67 8.13 -4.42 -27.39
CA ARG A 67 8.07 -4.58 -25.93
C ARG A 67 8.99 -3.59 -25.21
N THR A 68 10.17 -3.31 -25.74
CA THR A 68 11.08 -2.31 -25.14
C THR A 68 10.49 -0.90 -25.21
N ALA A 69 9.89 -0.51 -26.35
CA ALA A 69 9.24 0.79 -26.48
C ALA A 69 8.03 0.93 -25.53
N GLU A 70 7.19 -0.10 -25.43
CA GLU A 70 6.05 -0.13 -24.49
C GLU A 70 6.50 -0.02 -23.02
N LEU A 71 7.61 -0.66 -22.66
CA LEU A 71 8.21 -0.56 -21.33
C LEU A 71 8.78 0.84 -21.06
N GLU A 72 9.44 1.46 -22.04
CA GLU A 72 9.97 2.82 -21.93
C GLU A 72 8.84 3.84 -21.73
N ASP A 73 7.76 3.75 -22.50
CA ASP A 73 6.59 4.62 -22.36
C ASP A 73 5.91 4.42 -21.00
N SER A 74 5.75 3.17 -20.56
CA SER A 74 5.19 2.85 -19.25
C SER A 74 6.06 3.40 -18.12
N LEU A 75 7.38 3.28 -18.24
CA LEU A 75 8.32 3.81 -17.26
C LEU A 75 8.26 5.35 -17.20
N LYS A 76 8.19 6.01 -18.37
CA LYS A 76 8.07 7.47 -18.45
C LYS A 76 6.77 7.96 -17.81
N LYS A 77 5.65 7.28 -18.09
CA LYS A 77 4.36 7.59 -17.49
C LYS A 77 4.38 7.41 -15.97
N ALA A 78 4.89 6.27 -15.49
CA ALA A 78 4.99 6.00 -14.05
C ALA A 78 5.87 7.04 -13.32
N LYS A 79 6.98 7.46 -13.93
CA LYS A 79 7.82 8.54 -13.38
C LYS A 79 7.08 9.87 -13.29
N GLN A 80 6.33 10.23 -14.33
CA GLN A 80 5.56 11.47 -14.34
C GLN A 80 4.46 11.46 -13.27
N GLU A 81 3.74 10.35 -13.14
CA GLU A 81 2.71 10.18 -12.10
C GLU A 81 3.32 10.23 -10.70
N ALA A 82 4.48 9.61 -10.48
CA ALA A 82 5.18 9.67 -9.20
C ALA A 82 5.60 11.11 -8.83
N VAL A 83 6.13 11.87 -9.79
CA VAL A 83 6.50 13.29 -9.56
C VAL A 83 5.26 14.13 -9.25
N SER A 84 4.17 13.93 -9.98
CA SER A 84 2.90 14.63 -9.71
C SER A 84 2.33 14.31 -8.33
N ALA A 85 2.33 13.04 -7.93
CA ALA A 85 1.89 12.61 -6.60
C ALA A 85 2.78 13.19 -5.49
N GLN A 86 4.10 13.22 -5.72
CA GLN A 86 5.05 13.81 -4.76
C GLN A 86 4.83 15.31 -4.58
N LEU A 87 4.56 16.04 -5.67
CA LEU A 87 4.23 17.47 -5.62
C LEU A 87 2.92 17.72 -4.85
N GLU A 88 1.89 16.91 -5.09
CA GLU A 88 0.63 17.01 -4.37
C GLU A 88 0.81 16.77 -2.86
N LEU A 89 1.58 15.74 -2.49
CA LEU A 89 1.91 15.45 -1.09
C LEU A 89 2.68 16.60 -0.44
N GLN A 90 3.64 17.20 -1.16
CA GLN A 90 4.38 18.35 -0.65
C GLN A 90 3.46 19.55 -0.39
N ASN A 91 2.55 19.84 -1.31
CA ASN A 91 1.58 20.94 -1.14
C ASN A 91 0.67 20.70 0.07
N ARG A 92 0.22 19.45 0.27
CA ARG A 92 -0.60 19.07 1.43
C ARG A 92 0.18 19.17 2.74
N LEU A 93 1.46 18.80 2.75
CA LEU A 93 2.34 18.95 3.91
C LEU A 93 2.49 20.42 4.28
N ASN A 94 2.86 21.28 3.33
CA ASN A 94 3.03 22.71 3.57
C ASN A 94 1.72 23.36 4.09
N ALA A 95 0.57 22.98 3.51
CA ALA A 95 -0.73 23.48 3.98
C ALA A 95 -1.05 23.01 5.41
N THR A 96 -0.70 21.76 5.75
CA THR A 96 -0.90 21.21 7.10
C THR A 96 0.02 21.91 8.11
N GLU A 97 1.28 22.16 7.75
CA GLU A 97 2.26 22.88 8.56
C GLU A 97 1.76 24.28 8.92
N THR A 98 1.26 25.04 7.94
CA THR A 98 0.67 26.37 8.21
C THR A 98 -0.54 26.30 9.16
N VAL A 99 -1.36 25.25 9.08
CA VAL A 99 -2.49 25.09 10.01
C VAL A 99 -2.01 24.78 11.43
N VAL A 100 -0.98 23.94 11.57
CA VAL A 100 -0.38 23.62 12.86
C VAL A 100 0.23 24.85 13.51
N ASP A 101 1.03 25.63 12.77
CA ASP A 101 1.63 26.87 13.27
C ASP A 101 0.56 27.85 13.80
N ASN A 102 -0.52 28.02 13.03
CA ASN A 102 -1.65 28.86 13.43
C ASN A 102 -2.39 28.35 14.67
N GLN A 103 -2.47 27.03 14.85
CA GLN A 103 -3.08 26.41 16.02
C GLN A 103 -2.18 26.54 17.25
N GLU A 104 -0.86 26.39 17.10
CA GLU A 104 0.11 26.58 18.18
C GLU A 104 0.05 28.00 18.72
N SER A 105 0.07 29.01 17.84
CA SER A 105 -0.06 30.42 18.26
C SER A 105 -1.37 30.69 19.01
N GLN A 106 -2.50 30.11 18.56
CA GLN A 106 -3.77 30.24 19.28
C GLN A 106 -3.75 29.56 20.65
N ILE A 107 -3.08 28.43 20.79
CA ILE A 107 -2.94 27.73 22.07
C ILE A 107 -2.09 28.56 23.02
N GLU A 108 -0.99 29.17 22.56
CA GLU A 108 -0.18 30.07 23.38
C GLU A 108 -0.98 31.28 23.89
N ASP A 109 -1.74 31.92 23.00
CA ASP A 109 -2.62 33.05 23.38
C ASP A 109 -3.66 32.63 24.42
N GLN A 110 -4.27 31.45 24.25
CA GLN A 110 -5.23 30.90 25.22
C GLN A 110 -4.58 30.58 26.56
N GLN A 111 -3.36 30.03 26.56
CA GLN A 111 -2.63 29.76 27.80
C GLN A 111 -2.32 31.05 28.57
N SER A 112 -1.91 32.11 27.87
CA SER A 112 -1.68 33.43 28.45
C SER A 112 -2.95 33.98 29.11
N GLN A 113 -4.09 33.93 28.41
CA GLN A 113 -5.38 34.37 28.97
C GLN A 113 -5.80 33.57 30.20
N ILE A 114 -5.59 32.25 30.20
CA ILE A 114 -5.88 31.39 31.37
C ILE A 114 -5.01 31.80 32.56
N GLN A 115 -3.74 32.11 32.34
CA GLN A 115 -2.83 32.53 33.40
C GLN A 115 -3.23 33.89 34.00
N ASP A 116 -3.66 34.84 33.17
CA ASP A 116 -4.21 36.12 33.63
C ASP A 116 -5.47 35.92 34.46
N GLN A 117 -6.39 35.07 34.01
CA GLN A 117 -7.60 34.74 34.76
C GLN A 117 -7.29 34.08 36.11
N GLN A 118 -6.31 33.17 36.16
CA GLN A 118 -5.86 32.55 37.41
C GLN A 118 -5.33 33.59 38.39
N SER A 119 -4.55 34.56 37.92
CA SER A 119 -4.01 35.65 38.74
C SER A 119 -5.12 36.54 39.30
N GLN A 120 -6.15 36.84 38.50
CA GLN A 120 -7.32 37.59 38.96
C GLN A 120 -8.10 36.84 40.04
N ILE A 121 -8.32 35.53 39.87
CA ILE A 121 -8.99 34.68 40.87
C ILE A 121 -8.21 34.67 42.20
N GLN A 122 -6.87 34.57 42.14
CA GLN A 122 -6.03 34.61 43.34
C GLN A 122 -6.14 35.95 44.09
N SER A 123 -6.17 37.07 43.35
CA SER A 123 -6.37 38.40 43.93
C SER A 123 -7.73 38.51 44.61
N LEU A 124 -8.81 38.07 43.93
CA LEU A 124 -10.16 38.07 44.48
C LEU A 124 -10.27 37.22 45.75
N ASN A 125 -9.67 36.03 45.77
CA ASN A 125 -9.65 35.17 46.95
C ASN A 125 -8.93 35.83 48.13
N SER A 126 -7.83 36.54 47.88
CA SER A 126 -7.10 37.29 48.91
C SER A 126 -7.93 38.43 49.50
N GLN A 127 -8.67 39.13 48.64
CA GLN A 127 -9.60 40.18 49.07
C GLN A 127 -10.74 39.61 49.91
N LEU A 128 -11.35 38.51 49.46
CA LEU A 128 -12.44 37.83 50.19
C LEU A 128 -11.98 37.41 51.59
N ASN A 129 -10.82 36.77 51.71
CA ASN A 129 -10.26 36.37 53.01
C ASN A 129 -10.05 37.57 53.94
N THR A 130 -9.60 38.70 53.40
CA THR A 130 -9.44 39.94 54.19
C THR A 130 -10.79 40.47 54.68
N ILE A 131 -11.82 40.43 53.85
CA ILE A 131 -13.17 40.85 54.23
C ILE A 131 -13.74 39.94 55.32
N VAL A 132 -13.61 38.62 55.16
CA VAL A 132 -14.05 37.63 56.17
C VAL A 132 -13.38 37.89 57.52
N ALA A 133 -12.06 38.07 57.53
CA ALA A 133 -11.33 38.38 58.77
C ALA A 133 -11.82 39.67 59.45
N ARG A 134 -12.11 40.73 58.67
CA ARG A 134 -12.68 41.98 59.19
C ARG A 134 -14.09 41.79 59.76
N GLN A 135 -14.92 40.97 59.11
CA GLN A 135 -16.26 40.64 59.60
C GLN A 135 -16.20 39.88 60.93
N GLU A 136 -15.30 38.91 61.06
CA GLU A 136 -15.10 38.18 62.32
C GLU A 136 -14.66 39.11 63.45
N GLU A 137 -13.74 40.05 63.18
CA GLU A 137 -13.31 41.04 64.16
C GLU A 137 -14.45 41.96 64.60
N MET A 138 -15.27 42.43 63.65
CA MET A 138 -16.43 43.26 63.95
C MET A 138 -17.45 42.51 64.81
N LEU A 139 -17.72 41.25 64.50
CA LEU A 139 -18.62 40.40 65.28
C LEU A 139 -18.12 40.23 66.72
N ARG A 140 -16.81 39.99 66.91
CA ARG A 140 -16.20 39.92 68.25
C ARG A 140 -16.39 41.22 69.03
N LYS A 141 -16.19 42.39 68.38
CA LYS A 141 -16.40 43.71 69.02
C LYS A 141 -17.86 43.93 69.42
N MET A 142 -18.82 43.54 68.57
CA MET A 142 -20.25 43.65 68.87
C MET A 142 -20.67 42.80 70.08
N GLN A 143 -20.16 41.57 70.16
CA GLN A 143 -20.41 40.68 71.30
C GLN A 143 -19.85 41.23 72.61
N LEU A 144 -18.68 41.90 72.58
CA LEU A 144 -18.09 42.56 73.75
C LEU A 144 -18.97 43.72 74.26
N LEU A 145 -19.42 44.60 73.37
CA LEU A 145 -20.27 45.74 73.73
C LEU A 145 -21.62 45.32 74.34
N SER A 146 -22.19 44.21 73.85
CA SER A 146 -23.44 43.66 74.37
C SER A 146 -23.29 43.12 75.81
N ARG A 147 -22.12 42.60 76.16
CA ARG A 147 -21.82 42.09 77.52
C ARG A 147 -21.52 43.19 78.53
N SER A 148 -21.10 44.38 78.09
CA SER A 148 -20.75 45.51 78.96
C SER A 148 -21.91 46.46 79.25
N SER A 149 -23.12 46.24 78.72
CA SER A 149 -24.29 47.07 79.02
C SER A 149 -24.84 46.76 80.42
N PRO A 150 -24.97 47.74 81.33
CA PRO A 150 -25.49 47.51 82.68
C PRO A 150 -26.99 47.18 82.63
N PRO A 151 -27.51 46.35 83.57
CA PRO A 151 -28.94 46.03 83.62
C PRO A 151 -29.74 47.32 83.87
N SER A 152 -30.79 47.51 83.07
CA SER A 152 -31.74 48.61 83.23
C SER A 152 -32.30 48.59 84.65
N LYS A 153 -32.21 49.73 85.35
CA LYS A 153 -32.82 49.89 86.68
C LYS A 153 -34.29 50.25 86.48
N ASP A 154 -35.17 49.27 86.69
CA ASP A 154 -36.57 49.48 87.04
C ASP A 154 -36.71 49.70 88.55
#